data_AF-A0A7T5JH48-F1
#
_entry.id   AF-A0A7T5JH48-F1
#
_cell.length_a   1.000
_cell.length_b   1.000
_cell.length_c   1.000
_cell.angle_alpha   90.00
_cell.angle_beta   90.00
_cell.angle_gamma   90.00
#
_symmetry.space_group_name_H-M   'P 1'
#
loop_
_entity.id
_entity.type
_entity.pdbx_description
1 polymer ?
#
loop_
_entity_poly.entity_id
_entity_poly.type
_entity_poly.pdbx_seq_one_letter_code
_entity_poly.pdbx_strand_id
1 'polypeptide(L)'
;MKEVQDSQRLSSMALRDIESQLLSLSLAEKAEAIQLLLNSLSQRWAGIEKTPGICGGEACIAHTRIPIWVLVQAHDLGSSDAEILQDYPTITAADLATAWAYALANPEEIRAAIQSNDAA
;
A
#
# COMPACT_ATOMS: atom_id res chain seq x y z
N MET A 1 9.34 -18.96 -17.12
CA MET A 1 9.66 -19.52 -15.78
C MET A 1 11.06 -19.17 -15.29
N LYS A 2 12.11 -19.17 -16.13
CA LYS A 2 13.49 -18.83 -15.70
C LYS A 2 13.66 -17.36 -15.26
N GLU A 3 13.02 -16.42 -15.95
CA GLU A 3 13.15 -14.97 -15.68
C GLU A 3 12.53 -14.51 -14.34
N VAL A 4 11.41 -15.12 -13.92
CA VAL A 4 10.74 -14.76 -12.65
C VAL A 4 11.59 -15.19 -11.45
N GLN A 5 12.26 -16.35 -11.54
CA GLN A 5 13.15 -16.86 -10.49
C GLN A 5 14.45 -16.06 -10.38
N ASP A 6 14.98 -15.59 -11.51
CA ASP A 6 16.19 -14.77 -11.52
C ASP A 6 15.91 -13.37 -10.95
N SER A 7 14.75 -12.78 -11.26
CA SER A 7 14.33 -11.48 -10.70
C SER A 7 14.05 -11.55 -9.19
N GLN A 8 13.45 -12.64 -8.69
CA GLN A 8 13.27 -12.85 -7.25
C GLN A 8 14.59 -13.05 -6.50
N ARG A 9 15.56 -13.75 -7.10
CA ARG A 9 16.90 -13.93 -6.52
C ARG A 9 17.68 -12.62 -6.43
N LEU A 10 17.66 -11.82 -7.49
CA LEU A 10 18.31 -10.49 -7.52
C LEU A 10 17.70 -9.55 -6.47
N SER A 11 16.38 -9.55 -6.31
CA SER A 11 15.70 -8.75 -5.29
C SER A 11 16.05 -9.20 -3.86
N SER A 12 16.24 -10.51 -3.65
CA SER A 12 16.63 -11.06 -2.34
C SER A 12 18.09 -10.76 -1.96
N MET A 13 19.00 -10.66 -2.94
CA MET A 13 20.39 -10.25 -2.71
C MET A 13 20.47 -8.76 -2.40
N ALA A 14 19.77 -7.93 -3.18
CA ALA A 14 19.77 -6.49 -2.97
C ALA A 14 19.28 -6.11 -1.56
N LEU A 15 18.24 -6.78 -1.03
CA LEU A 15 17.75 -6.53 0.33
C LEU A 15 18.76 -6.92 1.42
N ARG A 16 19.51 -8.01 1.22
CA ARG A 16 20.56 -8.44 2.17
C ARG A 16 21.73 -7.46 2.21
N ASP A 17 22.10 -6.93 1.05
CA ASP A 17 23.17 -5.92 0.96
C ASP A 17 22.75 -4.63 1.69
N ILE A 18 21.50 -4.20 1.50
CA ILE A 18 20.93 -3.05 2.20
C ILE A 18 20.89 -3.28 3.72
N GLU A 19 20.47 -4.47 4.17
CA GLU A 19 20.44 -4.82 5.59
C GLU A 19 21.83 -4.73 6.22
N SER A 20 22.85 -5.28 5.55
CA SER A 20 24.23 -5.21 6.04
C SER A 20 24.73 -3.77 6.14
N GLN A 21 24.39 -2.92 5.15
CA GLN A 21 24.77 -1.51 5.16
C GLN A 21 24.07 -0.75 6.31
N LEU A 22 22.77 -0.95 6.50
CA LEU A 22 21.99 -0.32 7.56
C LEU A 22 22.50 -0.70 8.96
N LEU A 23 22.90 -1.96 9.16
CA LEU A 23 23.42 -2.42 10.45
C LEU A 23 24.74 -1.74 10.82
N SER A 24 25.57 -1.41 9.83
CA SER A 24 26.88 -0.76 10.01
C SER A 24 26.80 0.74 10.35
N LEU A 25 25.64 1.37 10.16
CA LEU A 25 25.42 2.79 10.45
C LEU A 25 25.41 3.10 11.96
N SER A 26 25.85 4.30 12.31
CA SER A 26 25.66 4.88 13.64
C SER A 26 24.19 5.17 13.94
N LEU A 27 23.86 5.46 15.20
CA LEU A 27 22.47 5.73 15.61
C LEU A 27 21.87 6.95 14.90
N ALA A 28 22.68 8.00 14.68
CA ALA A 28 22.24 9.22 13.99
C ALA A 28 21.97 8.97 12.50
N GLU A 29 22.87 8.25 11.83
CA GLU A 29 22.72 7.86 10.42
C GLU A 29 21.53 6.91 10.22
N LYS A 30 21.27 6.02 11.19
CA LYS A 30 20.05 5.18 11.17
C LYS A 30 18.77 6.02 11.22
N ALA A 31 18.74 7.06 12.05
CA ALA A 31 17.60 7.97 12.10
C ALA A 31 17.42 8.74 10.77
N GLU A 32 18.51 9.17 10.15
CA GLU A 32 18.48 9.84 8.85
C GLU A 32 18.03 8.90 7.72
N ALA A 33 18.51 7.66 7.71
CA ALA A 33 18.07 6.62 6.78
C ALA A 33 16.58 6.31 6.94
N ILE A 34 16.07 6.23 8.18
CA ILE A 34 14.64 6.09 8.45
C ILE A 34 13.87 7.28 7.88
N GLN A 35 14.34 8.51 8.09
CA GLN A 35 13.68 9.71 7.56
C GLN A 35 13.67 9.75 6.03
N LEU A 36 14.76 9.33 5.39
CA LEU A 36 14.87 9.19 3.93
C LEU A 36 13.89 8.15 3.39
N LEU A 37 13.81 6.98 4.03
CA LEU A 37 12.87 5.93 3.66
C LEU A 37 11.44 6.42 3.83
N LEU A 38 11.10 7.02 4.96
CA LEU A 38 9.78 7.60 5.23
C LEU A 38 9.42 8.68 4.22
N ASN A 39 10.33 9.59 3.85
CA ASN A 39 10.10 10.57 2.81
C ASN A 39 9.90 9.90 1.43
N SER A 40 10.74 8.93 1.09
CA SER A 40 10.61 8.20 -0.19
C SER A 40 9.35 7.36 -0.29
N LEU A 41 8.80 6.92 0.85
CA LEU A 41 7.60 6.10 0.95
C LEU A 41 6.35 6.99 1.02
N SER A 42 6.37 8.05 1.84
CA SER A 42 5.28 9.03 1.92
C SER A 42 5.03 9.77 0.61
N GLN A 43 6.07 10.01 -0.20
CA GLN A 43 5.92 10.52 -1.57
C GLN A 43 5.25 9.51 -2.54
N ARG A 44 5.07 8.23 -2.16
CA ARG A 44 4.45 7.20 -3.00
C ARG A 44 2.94 7.05 -2.83
N TRP A 45 2.32 7.75 -1.87
CA TRP A 45 0.87 7.63 -1.63
C TRP A 45 0.15 8.97 -1.71
N ALA A 46 0.58 9.84 -2.63
CA ALA A 46 -0.22 10.98 -3.02
C ALA A 46 -1.63 10.49 -3.42
N GLY A 47 -2.67 10.97 -2.74
CA GLY A 47 -4.04 10.51 -2.96
C GLY A 47 -4.55 9.46 -1.96
N ILE A 48 -3.82 9.15 -0.88
CA ILE A 48 -4.31 8.29 0.21
C ILE A 48 -4.18 9.00 1.56
N GLU A 49 -5.25 8.96 2.36
CA GLU A 49 -5.35 9.59 3.67
C GLU A 49 -5.76 8.57 4.74
N LYS A 50 -5.15 8.68 5.92
CA LYS A 50 -5.55 7.97 7.14
C LYS A 50 -5.90 8.99 8.21
N THR A 51 -7.20 9.21 8.42
CA THR A 51 -7.68 10.21 9.37
C THR A 51 -8.34 9.52 10.57
N PRO A 52 -7.79 9.64 11.79
CA PRO A 52 -8.42 9.09 12.98
C PRO A 52 -9.90 9.51 13.11
N GLY A 53 -10.79 8.55 13.34
CA GLY A 53 -12.23 8.78 13.46
C GLY A 53 -13.01 8.84 12.14
N ILE A 54 -12.33 8.87 10.98
CA ILE A 54 -12.96 8.67 9.66
C ILE A 54 -12.73 7.22 9.25
N CYS A 55 -13.81 6.47 9.00
CA CYS A 55 -13.76 5.04 8.65
C CYS A 55 -12.83 4.26 9.60
N GLY A 56 -12.95 4.49 10.91
CA GLY A 56 -12.11 3.80 11.90
C GLY A 56 -10.61 4.13 11.87
N GLY A 57 -10.16 5.10 11.07
CA GLY A 57 -8.73 5.39 10.84
C GLY A 57 -8.10 4.58 9.71
N GLU A 58 -8.92 3.91 8.89
CA GLU A 58 -8.51 3.12 7.74
C GLU A 58 -7.96 4.01 6.61
N ALA A 59 -7.12 3.41 5.75
CA ALA A 59 -6.64 4.06 4.55
C ALA A 59 -7.78 4.28 3.55
N CYS A 60 -8.02 5.54 3.20
CA CYS A 60 -9.04 5.97 2.26
C CYS A 60 -8.42 6.71 1.07
N ILE A 61 -9.07 6.70 -0.08
CA ILE A 61 -8.73 7.65 -1.15
C ILE A 61 -8.89 9.08 -0.61
N ALA A 62 -7.89 9.93 -0.83
CA ALA A 62 -7.83 11.29 -0.31
C ALA A 62 -9.08 12.09 -0.69
N HIS A 63 -9.57 12.90 0.26
CA HIS A 63 -10.79 13.70 0.09
C HIS A 63 -12.07 12.89 -0.14
N THR A 64 -12.03 11.58 0.06
CA THR A 64 -13.20 10.71 0.04
C THR A 64 -13.34 9.95 1.36
N ARG A 65 -14.48 9.27 1.52
CA ARG A 65 -14.67 8.27 2.57
C ARG A 65 -14.75 6.86 1.99
N ILE A 66 -13.94 6.59 0.96
CA ILE A 66 -13.90 5.30 0.27
C ILE A 66 -12.64 4.57 0.77
N PRO A 67 -12.78 3.57 1.66
CA PRO A 67 -11.65 2.80 2.16
C PRO A 67 -11.05 1.95 1.04
N ILE A 68 -9.71 1.82 1.05
CA ILE A 68 -9.01 1.01 0.05
C ILE A 68 -9.42 -0.47 0.15
N TRP A 69 -9.66 -0.97 1.36
CA TRP A 69 -10.06 -2.36 1.56
C TRP A 69 -11.39 -2.70 0.87
N VAL A 70 -12.32 -1.75 0.76
CA VAL A 70 -13.60 -1.94 0.05
C VAL A 70 -13.36 -2.18 -1.43
N LEU A 71 -12.46 -1.38 -2.03
CA LEU A 71 -12.10 -1.54 -3.43
C LEU A 71 -11.45 -2.90 -3.67
N VAL A 72 -10.50 -3.29 -2.81
CA VAL A 72 -9.80 -4.59 -2.91
C VAL A 72 -10.80 -5.74 -2.76
N GLN A 73 -11.71 -5.67 -1.78
CA GLN A 73 -12.71 -6.71 -1.59
C GLN A 73 -13.66 -6.83 -2.78
N ALA A 74 -14.14 -5.72 -3.33
CA ALA A 74 -14.98 -5.73 -4.53
C ALA A 74 -14.26 -6.39 -5.72
N HIS A 75 -12.99 -6.06 -5.93
CA HIS A 75 -12.15 -6.68 -6.95
C HIS A 75 -11.97 -8.19 -6.70
N ASP A 76 -11.68 -8.60 -5.47
CA ASP A 76 -11.53 -10.02 -5.09
C ASP A 76 -12.83 -10.82 -5.25
N LEU A 77 -13.98 -10.16 -5.12
CA LEU A 77 -15.31 -10.73 -5.38
C LEU A 77 -15.69 -10.74 -6.88
N GLY A 78 -14.84 -10.20 -7.74
CA GLY A 78 -14.96 -10.29 -9.20
C GLY A 78 -15.35 -9.02 -9.92
N SER A 79 -15.48 -7.87 -9.23
CA SER A 79 -15.72 -6.58 -9.88
C SER A 79 -14.49 -6.15 -10.69
N SER A 80 -14.72 -5.72 -11.93
CA SER A 80 -13.70 -5.09 -12.76
C SER A 80 -13.44 -3.64 -12.35
N ASP A 81 -12.26 -3.10 -12.70
CA ASP A 81 -11.94 -1.69 -12.46
C ASP A 81 -13.01 -0.73 -13.03
N ALA A 82 -13.60 -1.08 -14.18
CA ALA A 82 -14.64 -0.27 -14.80
C ALA A 82 -15.93 -0.25 -13.97
N GLU A 83 -16.33 -1.39 -13.42
CA GLU A 83 -17.49 -1.50 -12.53
C GLU A 83 -17.23 -0.76 -11.21
N ILE A 84 -16.04 -0.90 -10.64
CA ILE A 84 -15.64 -0.16 -9.42
C ILE A 84 -15.70 1.36 -9.65
N LEU A 85 -15.18 1.85 -10.77
CA LEU A 85 -15.24 3.28 -11.12
C LEU A 85 -16.68 3.75 -11.39
N GLN A 86 -17.55 2.87 -11.85
CA GLN A 86 -18.97 3.17 -12.03
C GLN A 86 -19.69 3.26 -10.69
N ASP A 87 -19.39 2.37 -9.74
CA ASP A 87 -19.96 2.35 -8.39
C ASP A 87 -19.44 3.51 -7.53
N TYR A 88 -18.20 3.96 -7.76
CA TYR A 88 -17.55 5.06 -7.07
C TYR A 88 -17.16 6.20 -8.04
N PRO A 89 -18.13 6.96 -8.59
CA PRO A 89 -17.87 7.96 -9.62
C PRO A 89 -17.06 9.18 -9.14
N THR A 90 -16.80 9.29 -7.84
CA THR A 90 -15.97 10.36 -7.25
C THR A 90 -14.47 10.07 -7.31
N ILE A 91 -14.06 8.84 -7.63
CA ILE A 91 -12.64 8.47 -7.77
C ILE A 91 -12.28 8.32 -9.24
N THR A 92 -11.03 8.62 -9.55
CA THR A 92 -10.48 8.49 -10.91
C THR A 92 -9.74 7.17 -11.08
N ALA A 93 -9.45 6.79 -12.34
CA ALA A 93 -8.59 5.65 -12.62
C ALA A 93 -7.18 5.78 -11.99
N ALA A 94 -6.68 7.01 -11.84
CA ALA A 94 -5.39 7.27 -11.17
C ALA A 94 -5.48 7.01 -9.66
N ASP A 95 -6.60 7.37 -9.03
CA ASP A 95 -6.85 7.07 -7.62
C ASP A 95 -6.95 5.55 -7.40
N LEU A 96 -7.65 4.85 -8.29
CA LEU A 96 -7.78 3.39 -8.23
C LEU A 96 -6.42 2.69 -8.40
N ALA A 97 -5.59 3.13 -9.35
CA ALA A 97 -4.23 2.63 -9.51
C ALA A 97 -3.37 2.87 -8.25
N THR A 98 -3.56 4.02 -7.59
CA THR A 98 -2.87 4.34 -6.34
C THR A 98 -3.35 3.44 -5.19
N ALA A 99 -4.65 3.15 -5.10
CA ALA A 99 -5.20 2.18 -4.15
C ALA A 99 -4.60 0.78 -4.34
N TRP A 100 -4.46 0.31 -5.58
CA TRP A 100 -3.81 -0.97 -5.88
C TRP A 100 -2.35 -1.00 -5.46
N ALA A 101 -1.59 0.06 -5.75
CA ALA A 101 -0.21 0.17 -5.30
C ALA A 101 -0.08 0.16 -3.76
N TYR A 102 -1.00 0.83 -3.06
CA TYR A 102 -1.05 0.81 -1.60
C TYR A 102 -1.40 -0.56 -1.05
N ALA A 103 -2.42 -1.24 -1.61
CA ALA A 103 -2.83 -2.56 -1.18
C ALA A 103 -1.71 -3.59 -1.35
N LEU A 104 -0.99 -3.52 -2.47
CA LEU A 104 0.18 -4.36 -2.73
C LEU A 104 1.32 -4.12 -1.74
N ALA A 105 1.53 -2.86 -1.33
CA ALA A 105 2.54 -2.50 -0.35
C ALA A 105 2.14 -2.85 1.10
N ASN A 106 0.85 -2.91 1.40
CA ASN A 106 0.30 -3.12 2.75
C ASN A 106 -0.71 -4.28 2.82
N PRO A 107 -0.37 -5.50 2.35
CA PRO A 107 -1.35 -6.58 2.21
C PRO A 107 -1.91 -7.09 3.55
N GLU A 108 -1.11 -7.05 4.63
CA GLU A 108 -1.56 -7.44 5.97
C GLU A 108 -2.58 -6.44 6.54
N GLU A 109 -2.36 -5.14 6.33
CA GLU A 109 -3.30 -4.09 6.76
C GLU A 109 -4.65 -4.26 6.07
N ILE A 110 -4.64 -4.42 4.74
CA ILE A 110 -5.87 -4.61 3.96
C ILE A 110 -6.60 -5.88 4.36
N ARG A 111 -5.88 -7.00 4.52
CA ARG A 111 -6.51 -8.27 4.92
C ARG A 111 -7.14 -8.17 6.30
N ALA A 112 -6.47 -7.53 7.25
CA ALA A 112 -7.02 -7.32 8.59
C ALA A 112 -8.29 -6.44 8.55
N ALA A 113 -8.31 -5.38 7.73
CA ALA A 113 -9.49 -4.53 7.54
C ALA A 113 -10.67 -5.32 6.95
N ILE A 114 -10.43 -6.09 5.88
CA ILE A 114 -11.45 -6.98 5.28
C ILE A 114 -12.01 -7.96 6.32
N GLN A 115 -11.14 -8.68 7.03
CA GLN A 115 -11.57 -9.65 8.04
C GLN A 115 -12.36 -9.02 9.18
N SER A 116 -11.92 -7.86 9.66
CA SER A 116 -12.63 -7.14 10.72
C SER A 116 -14.02 -6.70 10.28
N ASN A 117 -14.19 -6.34 9.01
CA ASN A 117 -15.44 -5.83 8.49
C ASN A 117 -16.39 -6.93 7.99
N ASP A 118 -15.87 -8.11 7.62
CA ASP A 118 -16.68 -9.30 7.32
C ASP A 118 -17.24 -9.96 8.60
N ALA A 119 -16.59 -9.77 9.74
CA ALA A 119 -16.99 -10.33 11.03
C ALA A 119 -17.97 -9.43 11.82
N ALA A 120 -18.31 -8.25 11.31
CA ALA A 120 -19.19 -7.26 11.93
C ALA A 120 -20.63 -7.33 11.38
#